data_AF-A0A1Y2J7P9-F1
#
_entry.id   AF-A0A1Y2J7P9-F1
#
_cell.length_a   1.000
_cell.length_b   1.000
_cell.length_c   1.000
_cell.angle_alpha   90.00
_cell.angle_beta   90.00
_cell.angle_gamma   90.00
#
_symmetry.space_group_name_H-M   'P 1'
#
loop_
_entity.id
_entity.type
_entity.pdbx_description
1 polymer ?
#
loop_
_entity_poly.entity_id
_entity_poly.type
_entity_poly.pdbx_seq_one_letter_code
_entity_poly.pdbx_strand_id
1 'polypeptide(L)'
;MSDPRNGGQRPSLPAPIEIAKFWKNRARNESLHVSLSEYEGHCLINVRIYSTGTDGIDRPTPKGVAMSIAKLPELAKAINAALDKAQLLGLVKSDAP
;
A
#
# COMPACT_ATOMS: atom_id res chain seq x y z
N MET A 1 -35.64 18.49 24.22
CA MET A 1 -35.46 18.60 22.77
C MET A 1 -34.08 18.07 22.47
N SER A 2 -34.00 16.78 22.16
CA SER A 2 -32.75 16.02 22.15
C SER A 2 -32.06 16.19 20.80
N ASP A 3 -30.81 16.64 20.82
CA ASP A 3 -29.92 16.74 19.65
C ASP A 3 -29.74 15.35 19.01
N PRO A 4 -30.14 15.14 17.75
CA PRO A 4 -29.93 13.88 17.06
C PRO A 4 -28.45 13.84 16.68
N ARG A 5 -27.68 13.12 17.51
CA ARG A 5 -26.33 12.60 17.23
C ARG A 5 -26.15 12.46 15.71
N ASN A 6 -25.39 13.38 15.14
CA ASN A 6 -24.78 13.21 13.83
C ASN A 6 -23.87 11.98 13.96
N GLY A 7 -24.44 10.79 13.67
CA GLY A 7 -23.75 9.52 13.67
C GLY A 7 -22.75 9.55 12.55
N GLY A 8 -21.59 10.18 12.80
CA GLY A 8 -20.50 10.30 11.85
C GLY A 8 -20.08 8.92 11.42
N GLN A 9 -20.60 8.48 10.28
CA GLN A 9 -20.28 7.21 9.68
C GLN A 9 -18.78 7.24 9.41
N ARG A 10 -18.03 6.44 10.16
CA ARG A 10 -16.59 6.32 9.94
C ARG A 10 -16.40 5.85 8.49
N PRO A 11 -15.51 6.48 7.71
CA PRO A 11 -15.20 6.01 6.37
C PRO A 11 -14.85 4.52 6.40
N SER A 12 -15.55 3.73 5.59
CA SER A 12 -15.37 2.27 5.49
C SER A 12 -15.07 1.87 4.05
N LEU A 13 -14.28 0.81 3.87
CA LEU A 13 -13.96 0.25 2.56
C LEU A 13 -14.66 -1.11 2.38
N PRO A 14 -15.70 -1.20 1.53
CA PRO A 14 -16.44 -2.45 1.34
C PRO A 14 -15.62 -3.53 0.61
N ALA A 15 -14.58 -3.13 -0.11
CA ALA A 15 -13.61 -4.02 -0.74
C ALA A 15 -12.22 -3.35 -0.76
N PRO A 16 -11.13 -4.13 -0.81
CA PRO A 16 -9.80 -3.58 -0.99
C PRO A 16 -9.66 -2.80 -2.32
N ILE A 17 -8.97 -1.68 -2.28
CA ILE A 17 -8.63 -0.86 -3.45
C ILE A 17 -7.14 -1.08 -3.77
N GLU A 18 -6.84 -1.68 -4.90
CA GLU A 18 -5.46 -1.79 -5.40
C GLU A 18 -5.00 -0.44 -5.99
N ILE A 19 -3.91 0.10 -5.45
CA ILE A 19 -3.30 1.35 -5.91
C ILE A 19 -2.21 1.06 -6.94
N ALA A 20 -1.40 0.03 -6.68
CA ALA A 20 -0.34 -0.38 -7.58
C ALA A 20 -0.03 -1.87 -7.45
N LYS A 21 0.37 -2.46 -8.56
CA LYS A 21 0.89 -3.83 -8.66
C LYS A 21 2.03 -3.86 -9.67
N PHE A 22 3.18 -4.37 -9.26
CA PHE A 22 4.33 -4.51 -10.15
C PHE A 22 5.25 -5.66 -9.76
N TRP A 23 5.99 -6.18 -10.74
CA TRP A 23 6.95 -7.25 -10.53
C TRP A 23 8.14 -6.76 -9.70
N LYS A 24 8.41 -7.42 -8.57
CA LYS A 24 9.56 -7.11 -7.71
C LYS A 24 10.87 -7.55 -8.34
N ASN A 25 10.84 -8.62 -9.14
CA ASN A 25 12.03 -9.24 -9.72
C ASN A 25 11.84 -9.54 -11.21
N ARG A 26 12.97 -9.80 -11.91
CA ARG A 26 12.96 -10.13 -13.34
C ARG A 26 12.31 -11.48 -13.66
N ALA A 27 12.34 -12.42 -12.71
CA ALA A 27 11.74 -13.75 -12.86
C ALA A 27 10.20 -13.71 -12.84
N ARG A 28 9.58 -12.58 -12.46
CA ARG A 28 8.13 -12.36 -12.43
C ARG A 28 7.37 -13.43 -11.64
N ASN A 29 7.97 -13.90 -10.56
CA ASN A 29 7.35 -14.84 -9.62
C ASN A 29 7.02 -14.18 -8.27
N GLU A 30 7.45 -12.93 -8.06
CA GLU A 30 7.04 -12.11 -6.92
C GLU A 30 6.57 -10.74 -7.43
N SER A 31 5.40 -10.31 -6.98
CA SER A 31 4.84 -8.99 -7.24
C SER A 31 4.65 -8.20 -5.94
N LEU A 32 4.89 -6.89 -5.97
CA LEU A 32 4.54 -5.99 -4.87
C LEU A 32 3.17 -5.39 -5.15
N HIS A 33 2.27 -5.50 -4.17
CA HIS A 33 0.94 -4.92 -4.21
C HIS A 33 0.85 -3.83 -3.15
N VAL A 34 0.35 -2.67 -3.55
CA VAL A 34 0.02 -1.53 -2.67
C VAL A 34 -1.50 -1.37 -2.70
N SER A 35 -2.16 -1.51 -1.56
CA SER A 35 -3.63 -1.45 -1.50
C SER A 35 -4.16 -0.83 -0.22
N LEU A 36 -5.35 -0.24 -0.30
CA LEU A 36 -6.13 0.18 0.85
C LEU A 36 -7.17 -0.88 1.16
N SER A 37 -7.37 -1.21 2.43
CA SER A 37 -8.39 -2.18 2.85
C SER A 37 -9.01 -1.80 4.18
N GLU A 38 -10.03 -2.53 4.59
CA GLU A 38 -10.57 -2.45 5.95
C GLU A 38 -10.40 -3.79 6.66
N TYR A 39 -10.10 -3.74 7.94
CA TYR A 39 -10.13 -4.88 8.85
C TYR A 39 -10.77 -4.44 10.17
N GLU A 40 -11.87 -5.09 10.56
CA GLU A 40 -12.60 -4.81 11.81
C GLU A 40 -12.95 -3.30 11.99
N GLY A 41 -13.38 -2.62 10.92
CA GLY A 41 -13.72 -1.19 10.97
C GLY A 41 -12.52 -0.24 10.97
N HIS A 42 -11.30 -0.77 10.80
CA HIS A 42 -10.07 0.01 10.68
C HIS A 42 -9.57 0.00 9.24
N CYS A 43 -9.50 1.18 8.63
CA CYS A 43 -8.84 1.35 7.33
C CYS A 43 -7.32 1.17 7.47
N LEU A 44 -6.75 0.41 6.55
CA LEU A 44 -5.35 0.03 6.51
C LEU A 44 -4.72 0.38 5.15
N ILE A 45 -3.43 0.71 5.17
CA ILE A 45 -2.55 0.61 4.00
C ILE A 45 -1.80 -0.71 4.07
N ASN A 46 -1.76 -1.42 2.95
CA ASN A 46 -1.00 -2.66 2.76
C ASN A 46 0.07 -2.43 1.71
N VAL A 47 1.30 -2.83 2.02
CA VAL A 47 2.40 -2.95 1.06
C VAL A 47 2.95 -4.36 1.22
N ARG A 48 2.57 -5.27 0.32
CA ARG A 48 2.77 -6.71 0.52
C ARG A 48 3.29 -7.39 -0.74
N ILE A 49 4.19 -8.34 -0.54
CA ILE A 49 4.70 -9.21 -1.60
C ILE A 49 3.71 -10.36 -1.79
N TYR A 50 3.35 -10.61 -3.04
CA TYR A 50 2.62 -11.76 -3.49
C TYR A 50 3.57 -12.70 -4.23
N SER A 51 3.35 -14.00 -4.06
CA SER A 51 4.02 -15.04 -4.83
C SER A 51 3.08 -15.47 -5.95
N THR A 52 3.57 -15.42 -7.19
CA THR A 52 2.81 -15.89 -8.36
C THR A 52 3.08 -17.37 -8.55
N GLY A 53 2.04 -18.18 -8.43
CA GLY A 53 2.13 -19.62 -8.66
C GLY A 53 2.37 -19.96 -10.13
N THR A 54 2.67 -21.23 -10.41
CA THR A 54 2.75 -21.75 -11.80
C THR A 54 1.43 -21.69 -12.54
N ASP A 55 0.32 -21.49 -11.82
CA ASP A 55 -1.03 -21.22 -12.31
C ASP A 55 -1.27 -19.74 -12.68
N GLY A 56 -0.27 -18.87 -12.49
CA GLY A 56 -0.40 -17.43 -12.73
C GLY A 56 -1.21 -16.70 -11.66
N ILE A 57 -1.56 -17.37 -10.55
CA ILE A 57 -2.36 -16.78 -9.48
C ILE A 57 -1.43 -16.21 -8.41
N ASP A 58 -1.62 -14.92 -8.14
CA ASP A 58 -0.93 -14.19 -7.07
C ASP A 58 -1.52 -14.57 -5.71
N ARG A 59 -0.65 -15.01 -4.80
CA ARG A 59 -1.03 -15.35 -3.41
C ARG A 59 -0.28 -14.46 -2.42
N PRO A 60 -0.97 -13.85 -1.44
CA PRO A 60 -0.33 -12.98 -0.48
C PRO A 60 0.68 -13.78 0.35
N THR A 61 1.84 -13.18 0.62
CA THR A 61 2.84 -13.76 1.51
C THR A 61 2.88 -13.01 2.84
N PRO A 62 3.45 -13.58 3.91
CA PRO A 62 3.72 -12.85 5.15
C PRO A 62 4.67 -11.65 4.96
N LYS A 63 5.45 -11.61 3.88
CA LYS A 63 6.40 -10.52 3.58
C LYS A 63 5.65 -9.26 3.16
N GLY A 64 5.60 -8.29 4.06
CA GLY A 64 4.92 -7.02 3.82
C GLY A 64 4.51 -6.35 5.12
N VAL A 65 3.99 -5.14 5.02
CA VAL A 65 3.47 -4.39 6.14
C VAL A 65 2.01 -4.06 5.91
N ALA A 66 1.22 -4.14 6.98
CA ALA A 66 -0.12 -3.59 7.08
C ALA A 66 -0.12 -2.63 8.27
N MET A 67 -0.64 -1.43 8.11
CA MET A 67 -0.70 -0.44 9.19
C MET A 67 -1.92 0.46 9.05
N SER A 68 -2.32 1.09 10.16
CA SER A 68 -3.41 2.06 10.18
C SER A 68 -3.22 3.13 9.10
N ILE A 69 -4.30 3.47 8.40
CA ILE A 69 -4.30 4.52 7.37
C ILE A 69 -3.78 5.87 7.90
N ALA A 70 -3.92 6.13 9.20
CA ALA A 70 -3.40 7.35 9.84
C ALA A 70 -1.86 7.48 9.74
N LYS A 71 -1.14 6.38 9.51
CA LYS A 71 0.31 6.36 9.32
C LYS A 71 0.75 6.52 7.88
N LEU A 72 -0.18 6.49 6.91
CA LEU A 72 0.14 6.64 5.50
C LEU A 72 0.89 7.95 5.16
N PRO A 73 0.55 9.13 5.70
CA PRO A 73 1.30 10.36 5.42
C PRO A 73 2.77 10.28 5.85
N GLU A 74 3.04 9.63 6.99
CA GLU A 74 4.40 9.44 7.52
C GLU A 74 5.20 8.49 6.62
N LEU A 75 4.60 7.37 6.20
CA LEU A 75 5.19 6.44 5.24
C LEU A 75 5.49 7.11 3.90
N ALA A 76 4.54 7.87 3.35
CA ALA A 76 4.71 8.57 2.08
C ALA A 76 5.87 9.57 2.13
N LYS A 77 5.97 10.36 3.21
CA LYS A 77 7.09 11.28 3.42
C LYS A 77 8.44 10.55 3.46
N ALA A 78 8.51 9.41 4.16
CA ALA A 78 9.74 8.63 4.28
C ALA A 78 10.17 8.01 2.94
N ILE A 79 9.22 7.47 2.15
CA ILE A 79 9.51 6.91 0.81
C ILE A 79 10.00 8.01 -0.14
N ASN A 80 9.34 9.18 -0.15
CA ASN A 80 9.77 10.29 -1.00
C ASN A 80 11.17 10.79 -0.61
N ALA A 81 11.47 10.94 0.68
CA ALA A 81 12.81 11.31 1.12
C ALA A 81 13.87 10.26 0.73
N ALA A 82 13.53 8.97 0.75
CA ALA A 82 14.41 7.91 0.28
C ALA A 82 14.63 7.98 -1.24
N LEU A 83 13.60 8.29 -2.02
CA LEU A 83 13.70 8.53 -3.46
C LEU A 83 14.63 9.70 -3.77
N ASP A 84 14.40 10.85 -3.14
CA ASP A 84 15.25 12.05 -3.31
C ASP A 84 16.72 11.74 -3.00
N LYS A 85 16.95 11.01 -1.90
CA LYS A 85 18.31 10.62 -1.51
C LYS A 85 18.94 9.65 -2.52
N ALA A 86 18.18 8.68 -3.03
CA ALA A 86 18.65 7.74 -4.03
C ALA A 86 19.01 8.44 -5.35
N GLN A 87 18.23 9.44 -5.76
CA GLN A 87 18.53 10.27 -6.93
C GLN A 87 19.81 11.10 -6.73
N LEU A 88 19.96 11.75 -5.56
CA LEU A 88 21.17 12.52 -5.24
C LEU A 88 22.44 11.65 -5.26
N LEU A 89 22.31 10.38 -4.85
CA LEU A 89 23.40 9.41 -4.88
C LEU A 89 23.62 8.76 -6.25
N GLY A 90 22.80 9.08 -7.25
CA GLY A 90 22.86 8.47 -8.58
C GLY A 90 22.45 6.99 -8.64
N LEU A 91 21.75 6.47 -7.62
CA LEU A 91 21.30 5.08 -7.54
C LEU A 91 20.08 4.81 -8.42
N VAL A 92 19.28 5.85 -8.66
CA VAL A 92 18.09 5.82 -9.52
C VAL A 92 18.17 7.05 -10.41
N LYS A 93 17.83 6.91 -11.69
CA LYS A 93 17.70 8.06 -12.57
C LYS A 93 16.51 8.88 -12.11
N SER A 94 16.64 10.20 -12.09
CA SER A 94 15.46 11.05 -12.00
C SER A 94 14.70 10.87 -13.30
N ASP A 95 13.58 10.17 -13.24
CA ASP A 95 12.59 10.27 -14.31
C ASP A 95 12.02 11.69 -14.18
N ALA A 96 12.58 12.62 -14.96
CA ALA A 96 11.96 13.92 -15.15
C ALA A 96 10.55 13.69 -15.73
N PRO A 97 9.54 14.50 -15.33
CA PRO A 97 8.17 14.35 -15.80
C PRO A 97 8.06 14.36 -17.33
#